data_AF-A0A8S3J927-F1
#
_entry.id   AF-A0A8S3J927-F1
#
_cell.length_a   1.000
_cell.length_b   1.000
_cell.length_c   1.000
_cell.angle_alpha   90.00
_cell.angle_beta   90.00
_cell.angle_gamma   90.00
#
_symmetry.space_group_name_H-M   'P 1'
#
loop_
_entity.id
_entity.type
_entity.pdbx_description
1 polymer ?
#
loop_
_entity_poly.entity_id
_entity_poly.type
_entity_poly.pdbx_seq_one_letter_code
_entity_poly.pdbx_strand_id
1 'polypeptide(L)'
;MKSASSSIVFIPLNLHIIGTKEQLFICIDLNKLCYDFTCVHSGVCSINENDEPSCDCVETSFIGERCDKLPKGFYFGKHHSIGAINHIVRTAHQGDSDTISFGLQTLSTSAQILRLESEPNVYSLEYEIVREQSYLKLYAGTKQPDIYSAVA
;
A
#
# COMPACT_ATOMS: atom_id res chain seq x y z
N MET A 1 36.55 -5.94 -4.34
CA MET A 1 36.75 -5.10 -3.14
C MET A 1 35.51 -4.24 -2.94
N LYS A 2 34.84 -4.41 -1.79
CA LYS A 2 33.90 -3.54 -1.06
C LYS A 2 32.92 -2.59 -1.81
N SER A 3 31.64 -2.90 -1.61
CA SER A 3 30.52 -2.02 -1.15
C SER A 3 30.38 -0.60 -1.71
N ALA A 4 29.22 -0.32 -2.34
CA ALA A 4 28.42 0.86 -2.05
C ALA A 4 26.93 0.56 -2.34
N SER A 5 26.12 0.64 -1.28
CA SER A 5 24.70 0.35 -1.19
C SER A 5 23.87 1.58 -1.57
N SER A 6 22.79 1.38 -2.33
CA SER A 6 21.70 2.37 -2.45
C SER A 6 20.36 1.62 -2.57
N SER A 7 19.81 1.25 -1.42
CA SER A 7 18.45 0.73 -1.28
C SER A 7 17.55 1.84 -0.74
N ILE A 8 16.44 2.11 -1.41
CA ILE A 8 15.39 3.01 -0.93
C ILE A 8 14.17 2.14 -0.60
N VAL A 9 13.81 2.14 0.68
CA VAL A 9 12.71 1.40 1.31
C VAL A 9 11.85 2.45 2.01
N PHE A 10 10.55 2.48 1.72
CA PHE A 10 9.61 3.31 2.48
C PHE A 10 9.01 2.48 3.61
N ILE A 11 9.26 2.94 4.83
CA ILE A 11 8.67 2.45 6.08
C ILE A 11 7.64 3.50 6.48
N PRO A 12 6.37 3.15 6.78
CA PRO A 12 5.48 4.10 7.43
C PRO A 12 6.03 4.41 8.83
N LEU A 13 6.49 5.64 9.02
CA LEU A 13 7.04 6.13 10.28
C LEU A 13 5.88 6.44 11.24
N ASN A 14 5.39 5.43 11.96
CA ASN A 14 4.69 5.70 13.21
C ASN A 14 5.74 6.19 14.23
N LEU A 15 5.67 7.47 14.57
CA LEU A 15 6.52 8.12 15.57
C LEU A 15 6.25 7.49 16.95
N HIS A 16 7.02 6.48 17.33
CA HIS A 16 7.11 6.03 18.72
C HIS A 16 8.25 6.79 19.39
N ILE A 17 7.90 7.70 20.30
CA ILE A 17 8.87 8.44 21.11
C ILE A 17 9.58 7.43 22.01
N ILE A 18 10.83 7.06 21.70
CA ILE A 18 11.66 6.26 22.61
C ILE A 18 12.21 7.20 23.69
N GLY A 19 11.46 7.27 24.79
CA GLY A 19 11.97 7.75 26.07
C GLY A 19 13.18 6.93 26.51
N THR A 20 14.11 7.62 27.15
CA THR A 20 15.35 7.12 27.74
C THR A 20 15.22 5.75 28.41
N LYS A 21 16.25 4.89 28.29
CA LYS A 21 16.46 3.62 28.99
C LYS A 21 15.64 3.51 30.29
N GLU A 22 14.47 2.89 30.19
CA GLU A 22 13.89 2.14 31.28
C GLU A 22 13.54 0.76 30.73
N GLN A 23 13.90 -0.22 31.53
CA GLN A 23 13.76 -1.63 31.25
C GLN A 23 12.28 -1.94 31.03
N LEU A 24 11.88 -2.08 29.76
CA LEU A 24 10.49 -2.30 29.37
C LEU A 24 10.09 -3.71 29.82
N PHE A 25 9.52 -3.81 31.02
CA PHE A 25 8.62 -4.90 31.35
C PHE A 25 7.37 -4.70 30.50
N ILE A 26 7.35 -5.31 29.32
CA ILE A 26 6.11 -5.55 28.60
C ILE A 26 5.40 -6.63 29.42
N CYS A 27 4.22 -6.34 29.97
CA CYS A 27 3.31 -7.41 30.37
C CYS A 27 2.84 -8.08 29.08
N ILE A 28 3.63 -9.04 28.61
CA ILE A 28 3.20 -9.98 27.57
C ILE A 28 2.11 -10.79 28.26
N ASP A 29 0.85 -10.49 27.98
CA ASP A 29 -0.21 -11.40 28.35
C ASP A 29 0.00 -12.66 27.52
N LEU A 30 0.60 -13.68 28.15
CA LEU A 30 0.89 -14.97 27.51
C LEU A 30 -0.39 -15.69 27.04
N ASN A 31 -1.57 -15.17 27.41
CA ASN A 31 -2.87 -15.66 26.91
C ASN A 31 -3.37 -14.92 25.66
N LYS A 32 -2.69 -13.85 25.20
CA LYS A 32 -3.09 -13.10 24.01
C LYS A 32 -2.36 -13.64 22.79
N LEU A 33 -3.06 -14.30 21.88
CA LEU A 33 -2.47 -14.84 20.65
C LEU A 33 -2.07 -13.74 19.63
N CYS A 34 -2.73 -12.58 19.67
CA CYS A 34 -2.41 -11.41 18.86
C CYS A 34 -1.53 -10.41 19.62
N TYR A 35 -0.21 -10.55 19.48
CA TYR A 35 0.78 -9.56 19.89
C TYR A 35 1.03 -8.50 18.81
N ASP A 36 1.59 -7.36 19.20
CA ASP A 36 1.92 -6.22 18.30
C ASP A 36 2.83 -6.60 17.13
N PHE A 37 3.58 -7.70 17.25
CA PHE A 37 4.50 -8.19 16.23
C PHE A 37 3.95 -9.39 15.44
N THR A 38 2.72 -9.86 15.72
CA THR A 38 2.15 -11.05 15.09
C THR A 38 1.97 -10.84 13.60
N CYS A 39 1.34 -9.72 13.22
CA CYS A 39 1.27 -9.23 11.85
C CYS A 39 2.28 -8.10 11.67
N VAL A 40 3.00 -8.06 10.55
CA VAL A 40 3.92 -6.97 10.22
C VAL A 40 3.27 -6.00 9.23
N HIS A 41 3.97 -4.90 8.89
CA HIS A 41 3.51 -3.87 7.95
C HIS A 41 2.08 -3.35 8.23
N SER A 42 1.72 -3.26 9.51
CA SER A 42 0.40 -2.83 9.99
C SER A 42 -0.76 -3.75 9.59
N GLY A 43 -0.51 -5.04 9.36
CA GLY A 43 -1.57 -6.03 9.16
C GLY A 43 -2.48 -6.17 10.38
N VAL A 44 -3.77 -6.42 10.15
CA VAL A 44 -4.76 -6.53 11.23
C VAL A 44 -4.74 -7.96 11.77
N CYS A 45 -4.44 -8.10 13.07
CA CYS A 45 -4.44 -9.40 13.73
C CYS A 45 -5.83 -9.75 14.28
N SER A 46 -6.34 -10.93 13.94
CA SER A 46 -7.57 -11.51 14.47
C SER A 46 -7.35 -12.98 14.85
N ILE A 47 -8.26 -13.56 15.65
CA ILE A 47 -8.23 -14.99 15.99
C ILE A 47 -9.24 -15.70 15.10
N ASN A 48 -8.80 -16.75 14.42
CA ASN A 48 -9.65 -17.55 13.54
C ASN A 48 -10.48 -18.58 14.33
N GLU A 49 -11.34 -19.32 13.63
CA GLU A 49 -12.24 -20.33 14.24
C GLU A 49 -11.50 -21.51 14.92
N ASN A 50 -10.20 -21.67 14.67
CA ASN A 50 -9.35 -22.70 15.28
C ASN A 50 -8.58 -22.19 16.51
N ASP A 51 -8.91 -21.01 17.04
CA ASP A 51 -8.16 -20.34 18.10
C ASP A 51 -6.69 -20.05 17.72
N GLU A 52 -6.42 -19.76 16.44
CA GLU A 52 -5.09 -19.40 15.95
C GLU A 52 -5.06 -17.95 15.45
N PRO A 53 -3.93 -17.22 15.62
CA PRO A 53 -3.80 -15.87 15.08
C PRO A 53 -3.75 -15.87 13.55
N SER A 54 -4.49 -14.94 12.94
CA SER A 54 -4.57 -14.72 11.50
C SER A 54 -4.37 -13.25 11.19
N CYS A 55 -3.67 -12.96 10.09
CA CYS A 55 -3.40 -11.60 9.64
C CYS A 55 -4.19 -11.25 8.39
N ASP A 56 -4.92 -10.14 8.44
CA ASP A 56 -5.44 -9.48 7.24
C ASP A 56 -4.38 -8.55 6.66
N CYS A 57 -3.95 -8.84 5.43
CA CYS A 57 -2.90 -8.13 4.72
C CYS A 57 -3.42 -7.19 3.62
N VAL A 58 -4.74 -7.06 3.42
CA VAL A 58 -5.34 -6.34 2.28
C VAL A 58 -4.81 -4.92 2.14
N GLU A 59 -4.66 -4.19 3.26
CA GLU A 59 -4.20 -2.80 3.26
C GLU A 59 -2.68 -2.65 3.39
N THR A 60 -1.93 -3.75 3.45
CA THR A 60 -0.47 -3.71 3.71
C THR A 60 0.37 -3.67 2.44
N SER A 61 -0.18 -4.05 1.27
CA SER A 61 0.58 -4.35 0.05
C SER A 61 1.57 -5.54 0.17
N PHE A 62 1.51 -6.29 1.27
CA PHE A 62 2.25 -7.53 1.47
C PHE A 62 1.31 -8.75 1.50
N ILE A 63 1.87 -9.94 1.40
CA ILE A 63 1.15 -11.22 1.47
C ILE A 63 1.83 -12.17 2.47
N GLY A 64 1.22 -13.35 2.66
CA GLY A 64 1.69 -14.37 3.59
C GLY A 64 1.00 -14.29 4.94
N GLU A 65 1.16 -15.33 5.76
CA GLU A 65 0.45 -15.48 7.05
C GLU A 65 0.69 -14.33 8.04
N ARG A 66 1.79 -13.60 7.87
CA ARG A 66 2.15 -12.47 8.73
C ARG A 66 2.29 -11.14 7.97
N CYS A 67 1.89 -11.09 6.71
CA CYS A 67 2.10 -9.94 5.81
C CYS A 67 3.58 -9.58 5.61
N ASP A 68 4.47 -10.58 5.61
CA ASP A 68 5.92 -10.43 5.57
C ASP A 68 6.54 -10.71 4.19
N LYS A 69 5.75 -11.22 3.25
CA LYS A 69 6.23 -11.59 1.92
C LYS A 69 5.83 -10.54 0.90
N LEU A 70 6.78 -10.18 0.04
CA LEU A 70 6.49 -9.34 -1.12
C LEU A 70 5.62 -10.11 -2.12
N PRO A 71 4.51 -9.52 -2.60
CA PRO A 71 3.72 -10.11 -3.66
C PRO A 71 4.49 -10.09 -4.99
N LYS A 72 4.01 -10.88 -5.97
CA LYS A 72 4.49 -10.75 -7.35
C LYS A 72 3.98 -9.42 -7.93
N GLY A 73 4.91 -8.54 -8.28
CA GLY A 73 4.62 -7.24 -8.90
C GLY A 73 4.98 -7.17 -10.38
N PHE A 74 4.71 -6.01 -10.98
CA PHE A 74 5.08 -5.69 -12.35
C PHE A 74 6.23 -4.67 -12.39
N TYR A 75 7.14 -4.84 -13.33
CA TYR A 75 8.29 -3.96 -13.51
C TYR A 75 8.17 -3.18 -14.82
N PHE A 76 8.23 -1.85 -14.73
CA PHE A 76 8.09 -0.94 -15.86
C PHE A 76 9.44 -0.26 -16.14
N GLY A 77 9.92 -0.29 -17.39
CA GLY A 77 11.15 0.41 -17.78
C GLY A 77 11.95 -0.22 -18.91
N LYS A 78 13.15 0.33 -19.12
CA LYS A 78 13.98 0.23 -20.35
C LYS A 78 14.34 -1.19 -20.81
N HIS A 79 14.15 -2.22 -19.99
CA HIS A 79 14.51 -3.60 -20.33
C HIS A 79 13.46 -4.68 -20.04
N HIS A 80 12.22 -4.38 -19.64
CA HIS A 80 11.07 -5.33 -19.70
C HIS A 80 9.75 -4.54 -19.77
N SER A 81 9.56 -3.78 -20.84
CA SER A 81 8.50 -2.78 -20.98
C SER A 81 7.16 -3.38 -21.42
N ILE A 82 6.26 -3.60 -20.46
CA ILE A 82 4.83 -3.31 -20.62
C ILE A 82 4.67 -1.85 -20.19
N GLY A 83 4.09 -0.98 -21.03
CA GLY A 83 3.94 0.45 -20.70
C GLY A 83 2.80 0.73 -19.72
N ALA A 84 1.74 -0.06 -19.79
CA ALA A 84 0.59 -0.02 -18.90
C ALA A 84 -0.06 -1.41 -18.88
N ILE A 85 -0.65 -1.78 -17.75
CA ILE A 85 -1.48 -2.99 -17.64
C ILE A 85 -2.92 -2.54 -17.61
N ASN A 86 -3.64 -2.84 -18.68
CA ASN A 86 -5.04 -2.48 -18.82
C ASN A 86 -5.89 -3.69 -18.43
N HIS A 87 -6.73 -3.51 -17.41
CA HIS A 87 -7.70 -4.52 -16.98
C HIS A 87 -9.10 -3.89 -16.97
N ILE A 88 -10.06 -4.53 -17.64
CA ILE A 88 -11.44 -4.08 -17.69
C ILE A 88 -12.26 -4.90 -16.69
N VAL A 89 -12.78 -4.25 -15.66
CA VAL A 89 -13.69 -4.87 -14.69
C VAL A 89 -15.12 -4.75 -15.24
N ARG A 90 -15.73 -5.88 -15.63
CA ARG A 90 -17.07 -5.91 -16.27
C ARG A 90 -18.23 -6.17 -15.31
N THR A 91 -17.94 -6.47 -14.06
CA THR A 91 -18.96 -6.70 -13.04
C THR A 91 -19.23 -5.40 -12.32
N ALA A 92 -20.47 -4.90 -12.39
CA ALA A 92 -20.94 -3.85 -11.49
C ALA A 92 -20.81 -4.39 -10.06
N HIS A 93 -19.80 -3.91 -9.32
CA HIS A 93 -19.76 -4.16 -7.90
C HIS A 93 -20.92 -3.41 -7.26
N GLN A 94 -21.78 -4.16 -6.58
CA GLN A 94 -22.94 -3.65 -5.85
C GLN A 94 -22.50 -3.40 -4.41
N GLY A 95 -21.52 -2.51 -4.26
CA GLY A 95 -20.99 -2.05 -2.98
C GLY A 95 -20.97 -0.52 -2.95
N ASP A 96 -21.22 0.06 -1.79
CA ASP A 96 -21.23 1.53 -1.63
C ASP A 96 -19.80 2.12 -1.58
N SER A 97 -18.76 1.27 -1.50
CA SER A 97 -17.36 1.67 -1.42
C SER A 97 -16.41 0.62 -2.02
N ASP A 98 -15.45 1.08 -2.83
CA ASP A 98 -14.33 0.27 -3.32
C ASP A 98 -13.03 0.69 -2.59
N THR A 99 -12.22 -0.30 -2.17
CA THR A 99 -10.88 -0.05 -1.61
C THR A 99 -9.83 -0.56 -2.59
N ILE A 100 -8.84 0.29 -2.90
CA ILE A 100 -7.73 -0.05 -3.80
C ILE A 100 -6.42 0.12 -3.05
N SER A 101 -5.66 -0.96 -2.94
CA SER A 101 -4.35 -0.98 -2.30
C SER A 101 -3.30 -1.45 -3.29
N PHE A 102 -2.23 -0.69 -3.46
CA PHE A 102 -1.08 -1.07 -4.29
C PHE A 102 0.22 -0.58 -3.67
N GLY A 103 1.28 -1.36 -3.83
CA GLY A 103 2.64 -0.96 -3.49
C GLY A 103 3.34 -0.38 -4.71
N LEU A 104 4.02 0.76 -4.56
CA LEU A 104 4.82 1.37 -5.61
C LEU A 104 6.26 1.58 -5.13
N GLN A 105 7.21 1.20 -5.97
CA GLN A 105 8.61 1.59 -5.82
C GLN A 105 9.09 2.18 -7.14
N THR A 106 9.59 3.42 -7.09
CA THR A 106 10.04 4.12 -8.29
C THR A 106 11.20 5.06 -7.96
N LEU A 107 12.08 5.27 -8.93
CA LEU A 107 13.11 6.33 -8.91
C LEU A 107 12.70 7.54 -9.75
N SER A 108 11.55 7.46 -10.43
CA SER A 108 11.03 8.55 -11.24
C SER A 108 10.44 9.61 -10.33
N THR A 109 10.89 10.85 -10.52
CA THR A 109 10.36 12.01 -9.78
C THR A 109 9.02 12.49 -10.29
N SER A 110 8.60 12.04 -11.48
CA SER A 110 7.25 12.26 -12.02
C SER A 110 6.78 11.06 -12.84
N ALA A 111 5.57 10.57 -12.60
CA ALA A 111 4.96 9.46 -13.34
C ALA A 111 3.44 9.36 -13.06
N GLN A 112 2.66 8.91 -14.05
CA GLN A 112 1.30 8.41 -13.83
C GLN A 112 1.39 6.93 -13.46
N ILE A 113 0.75 6.53 -12.37
CA ILE A 113 0.92 5.20 -11.76
C ILE A 113 -0.35 4.36 -11.90
N LEU A 114 -1.50 4.96 -11.59
CA LEU A 114 -2.80 4.30 -11.68
C LEU A 114 -3.79 5.25 -12.33
N ARG A 115 -4.63 4.68 -13.20
CA ARG A 115 -5.80 5.35 -13.76
C ARG A 115 -6.96 4.37 -13.75
N LEU A 116 -8.05 4.78 -13.12
CA LEU A 116 -9.34 4.11 -13.19
C LEU A 116 -10.30 5.02 -13.94
N GLU A 117 -11.10 4.44 -14.83
CA GLU A 117 -11.97 5.19 -15.72
C GLU A 117 -13.30 4.45 -15.82
N SER A 118 -14.40 5.17 -15.62
CA SER A 118 -15.75 4.63 -15.78
C SER A 118 -16.08 4.45 -17.25
N GLU A 119 -17.07 3.61 -17.57
CA GLU A 119 -17.69 3.58 -18.90
C GLU A 119 -19.16 4.01 -18.77
N PRO A 120 -19.61 5.10 -19.42
CA PRO A 120 -18.85 6.00 -20.28
C PRO A 120 -17.87 6.85 -19.46
N ASN A 121 -16.73 7.23 -20.05
CA ASN A 121 -15.55 7.92 -19.46
C ASN A 121 -15.85 9.32 -18.88
N VAL A 122 -16.79 9.37 -17.94
CA VAL A 122 -17.29 10.55 -17.26
C VAL A 122 -16.56 10.71 -15.94
N TYR A 123 -16.21 9.62 -15.27
CA TYR A 123 -15.46 9.65 -14.02
C TYR A 123 -14.10 9.00 -14.21
N SER A 124 -13.05 9.67 -13.74
CA SER A 124 -11.73 9.04 -13.64
C SER A 124 -11.04 9.38 -12.32
N LEU A 125 -10.28 8.40 -11.82
CA LEU A 125 -9.44 8.52 -10.66
C LEU A 125 -8.00 8.25 -11.10
N GLU A 126 -7.12 9.21 -10.89
CA GLU A 126 -5.71 9.11 -11.28
C GLU A 126 -4.80 9.31 -10.07
N TYR A 127 -3.83 8.40 -9.89
CA TYR A 127 -2.73 8.57 -8.94
C TYR A 127 -1.44 8.85 -9.70
N GLU A 128 -0.82 9.97 -9.38
CA GLU A 128 0.41 10.44 -10.02
C GLU A 128 1.45 10.89 -9.00
N ILE A 129 2.70 10.85 -9.41
CA ILE A 129 3.82 11.51 -8.74
C ILE A 129 4.21 12.70 -9.61
N VAL A 130 4.36 13.88 -9.02
CA VAL A 130 4.87 15.07 -9.67
C VAL A 130 5.88 15.73 -8.76
N ARG A 131 7.14 15.80 -9.21
CA ARG A 131 8.25 16.38 -8.42
C ARG A 131 8.35 15.77 -7.02
N GLU A 132 8.35 14.44 -6.97
CA GLU A 132 8.49 13.64 -5.73
C GLU A 132 7.30 13.75 -4.75
N GLN A 133 6.23 14.44 -5.14
CA GLN A 133 5.00 14.52 -4.36
C GLN A 133 3.90 13.68 -5.03
N SER A 134 3.18 12.91 -4.24
CA SER A 134 2.06 12.08 -4.72
C SER A 134 0.73 12.82 -4.65
N TYR A 135 -0.08 12.63 -5.69
CA TYR A 135 -1.38 13.26 -5.83
C TYR A 135 -2.43 12.25 -6.28
N LEU A 136 -3.62 12.38 -5.70
CA LEU A 136 -4.84 11.75 -6.18
C LEU A 136 -5.69 12.81 -6.88
N LYS A 137 -6.08 12.55 -8.11
CA LYS A 137 -6.96 13.42 -8.91
C LYS A 137 -8.27 12.72 -9.19
N LEU A 138 -9.37 13.41 -8.88
CA LEU A 138 -10.72 12.94 -9.16
C LEU A 138 -11.34 13.82 -10.24
N TYR A 139 -11.68 13.22 -11.37
CA TYR A 139 -12.37 13.87 -12.47
C TYR A 139 -13.85 13.46 -12.44
N ALA A 140 -14.73 14.45 -12.45
CA ALA A 140 -16.17 14.28 -12.51
C ALA A 140 -16.76 15.07 -13.68
N GLY A 141 -16.87 14.41 -14.82
CA GLY A 141 -17.33 14.98 -16.09
C GLY A 141 -16.31 15.94 -16.70
N THR A 142 -16.78 17.09 -17.18
CA THR A 142 -15.95 18.12 -17.83
C THR A 142 -15.38 19.15 -16.86
N LYS A 143 -15.53 18.92 -15.56
CA LYS A 143 -15.04 19.84 -14.52
C LYS A 143 -13.54 19.68 -14.31
N GLN A 144 -12.92 20.71 -13.75
CA GLN A 144 -11.55 20.65 -13.26
C GLN A 144 -11.45 19.55 -12.18
N PRO A 145 -10.35 18.78 -12.12
CA PRO A 145 -10.23 17.72 -11.13
C PRO A 145 -10.10 18.28 -9.72
N ASP A 146 -10.69 17.56 -8.78
CA ASP A 146 -10.36 17.73 -7.36
C ASP A 146 -9.01 17.05 -7.11
N ILE A 147 -8.05 17.78 -6.53
CA ILE A 147 -6.68 17.33 -6.32
C ILE A 147 -6.43 17.19 -4.83
N TYR A 148 -5.99 16.01 -4.42
CA TYR A 148 -5.65 15.68 -3.05
C TYR A 148 -4.16 15.32 -2.98
N SER A 149 -3.43 15.91 -2.04
CA SER A 149 -2.10 15.44 -1.71
C SER A 149 -2.24 14.06 -1.08
N ALA A 150 -1.69 13.03 -1.72
CA ALA A 150 -1.57 11.72 -1.11
C ALA A 150 -0.28 11.71 -0.31
N VAL A 151 -0.37 11.46 0.99
CA VAL A 151 0.81 11.22 1.81
C VAL A 151 1.15 9.74 1.67
N ALA A 152 2.29 9.45 1.05
CA ALA A 152 2.88 8.12 1.03
C ALA A 152 3.56 7.83 2.37
#